data_AF-A0A7Z9BZR8-F1
#
_entry.id   AF-A0A7Z9BZR8-F1
#
_cell.length_a   1.000
_cell.length_b   1.000
_cell.length_c   1.000
_cell.angle_alpha   90.00
_cell.angle_beta   90.00
_cell.angle_gamma   90.00
#
_symmetry.space_group_name_H-M   'P 1'
#
loop_
_entity.id
_entity.type
_entity.pdbx_description
1 polymer ?
#
loop_
_entity_poly.entity_id
_entity_poly.type
_entity_poly.pdbx_seq_one_letter_code
_entity_poly.pdbx_strand_id
1 'polypeptide(L)'
;MKYFFLTDGWTIGRVWGVGGLWDQALRRRPPDIQRMDLCLWDQKQQEKMWLYRVEDSVLMLEVRPDLTTTSDSPNTIGQVVLTRLITAEQVLERLASAATECQINQSL
;
A
#
# COMPACT_ATOMS: atom_id res chain seq x y z
N MET A 1 14.91 0.65 -0.47
CA MET A 1 13.50 0.43 -0.08
C MET A 1 12.60 0.87 -1.21
N LYS A 2 11.42 0.26 -1.34
CA LYS A 2 10.38 0.66 -2.31
C LYS A 2 9.12 1.05 -1.57
N TYR A 3 8.18 1.66 -2.29
CA TYR A 3 6.96 2.19 -1.73
C TYR A 3 5.75 1.90 -2.60
N PHE A 4 4.57 1.98 -2.01
CA PHE A 4 3.30 2.00 -2.74
C PHE A 4 2.21 2.66 -1.92
N PHE A 5 1.13 3.06 -2.59
CA PHE A 5 -0.08 3.55 -1.94
C PHE A 5 -1.15 2.45 -1.95
N LEU A 6 -1.84 2.28 -0.83
CA LEU A 6 -2.91 1.31 -0.67
C LEU A 6 -4.16 1.99 -0.10
N THR A 7 -5.28 1.82 -0.79
CA THR A 7 -6.58 2.32 -0.39
C THR A 7 -6.96 1.82 1.01
N ASP A 8 -7.54 2.70 1.83
CA ASP A 8 -8.04 2.36 3.15
C ASP A 8 -9.15 1.30 3.04
N GLY A 9 -9.12 0.32 3.93
CA GLY A 9 -9.99 -0.88 3.81
C GLY A 9 -9.54 -1.89 2.75
N TRP A 10 -8.37 -1.73 2.11
CA TRP A 10 -7.73 -2.78 1.32
C TRP A 10 -6.61 -3.46 2.10
N THR A 11 -6.36 -4.72 1.75
CA THR A 11 -5.35 -5.58 2.38
C THR A 11 -4.37 -6.15 1.36
N ILE A 12 -3.18 -6.49 1.84
CA ILE A 12 -2.11 -7.10 1.05
C ILE A 12 -2.36 -8.61 1.00
N GLY A 13 -2.33 -9.17 -0.21
CA GLY A 13 -2.41 -10.60 -0.46
C GLY A 13 -1.02 -11.23 -0.66
N ARG A 14 -0.85 -11.86 -1.81
CA ARG A 14 0.42 -12.48 -2.23
C ARG A 14 1.52 -11.44 -2.45
N VAL A 15 2.75 -11.83 -2.11
CA VAL A 15 3.96 -11.02 -2.29
C VAL A 15 4.93 -11.81 -3.15
N TRP A 16 5.61 -11.17 -4.10
CA TRP A 16 6.65 -11.80 -4.91
C TRP A 16 7.98 -11.08 -4.73
N GLY A 17 9.05 -11.86 -4.65
CA GLY A 17 10.42 -11.38 -4.61
C GLY A 17 11.29 -12.06 -5.67
N VAL A 18 12.60 -11.88 -5.56
CA VAL A 18 13.57 -12.60 -6.40
C VAL A 18 13.38 -14.11 -6.25
N GLY A 19 13.08 -14.82 -7.33
CA GLY A 19 12.82 -16.27 -7.31
C GLY A 19 11.34 -16.67 -7.20
N GLY A 20 10.40 -15.72 -7.28
CA GLY A 20 8.96 -16.01 -7.39
C GLY A 20 8.15 -15.58 -6.16
N LEU A 21 7.10 -16.35 -5.85
CA LEU A 21 6.22 -16.08 -4.71
C LEU A 21 7.05 -16.09 -3.42
N TRP A 22 6.77 -15.15 -2.53
CA TRP A 22 7.46 -15.05 -1.24
C TRP A 22 7.06 -16.23 -0.36
N ASP A 23 7.98 -17.18 -0.23
CA ASP A 23 7.83 -18.32 0.64
C ASP A 23 8.55 -18.07 1.98
N GLN A 24 7.78 -18.03 3.07
CA GLN A 24 8.30 -17.86 4.41
C GLN A 24 9.15 -19.05 4.87
N ALA A 25 8.88 -20.27 4.39
CA ALA A 25 9.67 -21.45 4.74
C ALA A 25 11.09 -21.35 4.17
N LEU A 26 11.23 -20.82 2.96
CA LEU A 26 12.52 -20.60 2.32
C LEU A 26 13.27 -19.39 2.90
N ARG A 27 12.56 -18.30 3.22
CA ARG A 27 13.17 -17.03 3.65
C ARG A 27 13.22 -16.81 5.17
N ARG A 28 12.65 -17.73 5.95
CA ARG A 28 12.59 -17.75 7.43
C ARG A 28 11.94 -16.52 8.08
N ARG A 29 11.34 -15.63 7.29
CA ARG A 29 10.61 -14.45 7.78
C ARG A 29 9.59 -13.96 6.74
N PRO A 30 8.54 -13.25 7.17
CA PRO A 30 7.70 -12.48 6.26
C PRO A 30 8.51 -11.36 5.59
N PRO A 31 8.03 -10.84 4.45
CA PRO A 31 8.59 -9.62 3.87
C PRO A 31 8.40 -8.45 4.85
N ASP A 32 9.36 -7.54 4.91
CA ASP A 32 9.24 -6.31 5.70
C ASP A 32 8.38 -5.30 4.94
N ILE A 33 7.16 -5.09 5.44
CA ILE A 33 6.17 -4.16 4.90
C ILE A 33 5.60 -3.35 6.05
N GLN A 34 5.67 -2.02 5.94
CA GLN A 34 5.28 -1.11 7.02
C GLN A 34 4.40 0.00 6.47
N ARG A 35 3.21 0.18 7.06
CA ARG A 35 2.38 1.36 6.82
C ARG A 35 3.06 2.57 7.46
N MET A 36 3.18 3.66 6.72
CA MET A 36 3.68 4.93 7.22
C MET A 36 2.51 5.80 7.67
N ASP A 37 2.77 6.74 8.58
CA ASP A 37 1.79 7.75 9.01
C ASP A 37 1.67 8.89 7.98
N LEU A 38 1.50 8.49 6.72
CA LEU A 38 1.33 9.37 5.57
C LEU A 38 0.26 8.78 4.65
N CYS A 39 -0.71 9.60 4.24
CA CYS A 39 -1.72 9.21 3.28
C CYS A 39 -2.03 10.32 2.27
N LEU A 40 -2.53 9.93 1.11
CA LEU A 40 -3.23 10.80 0.18
C LEU A 40 -4.74 10.72 0.41
N TRP A 41 -5.42 11.85 0.31
CA TRP A 41 -6.88 11.93 0.33
C TRP A 41 -7.38 12.50 -1.00
N ASP A 42 -7.99 11.66 -1.82
CA ASP A 42 -8.69 12.10 -3.03
C ASP A 42 -10.11 12.54 -2.65
N GLN A 43 -10.31 13.85 -2.52
CA GLN A 43 -11.62 14.43 -2.19
C GLN A 43 -12.69 14.15 -3.26
N LYS A 44 -12.31 13.99 -4.53
CA LYS A 44 -13.29 13.75 -5.60
C LYS A 44 -13.84 12.33 -5.54
N GLN A 45 -12.97 11.37 -5.22
CA GLN A 45 -13.34 9.96 -5.11
C GLN A 45 -13.72 9.54 -3.69
N GLN A 46 -13.56 10.44 -2.70
CA GLN A 46 -13.68 10.14 -1.27
C GLN A 46 -12.79 8.95 -0.87
N GLU A 47 -11.59 8.90 -1.44
CA GLU A 47 -10.65 7.79 -1.29
C GLU A 47 -9.45 8.19 -0.45
N LYS A 48 -9.16 7.42 0.59
CA LYS A 48 -7.93 7.55 1.38
C LYS A 48 -6.95 6.47 0.95
N MET A 49 -5.71 6.84 0.67
CA MET A 49 -4.64 5.89 0.32
C MET A 49 -3.43 6.07 1.23
N TRP A 50 -3.07 5.04 1.98
CA TRP A 50 -1.91 5.05 2.89
C TRP A 50 -0.62 4.71 2.14
N LEU A 51 0.47 5.39 2.49
CA LEU A 51 1.80 5.03 2.02
C LEU A 51 2.32 3.82 2.79
N TYR A 52 2.84 2.83 2.07
CA TYR A 52 3.54 1.69 2.62
C TYR A 52 4.98 1.70 2.13
N ARG A 53 5.91 1.35 3.03
CA ARG A 53 7.31 1.04 2.73
C ARG A 53 7.48 -0.46 2.67
N VAL A 54 8.24 -0.95 1.71
CA VAL A 54 8.60 -2.36 1.55
C VAL A 54 10.09 -2.52 1.26
N GLU A 55 10.67 -3.64 1.68
CA GLU A 55 12.05 -3.99 1.37
C GLU A 55 12.33 -4.14 -0.13
N ASP A 56 13.58 -3.91 -0.53
CA ASP A 56 13.97 -3.91 -1.95
C ASP A 56 13.80 -5.25 -2.64
N SER A 57 13.86 -6.34 -1.87
CA SER A 57 13.78 -7.70 -2.40
C SER A 57 12.36 -8.06 -2.86
N VAL A 58 11.34 -7.27 -2.48
CA VAL A 58 9.98 -7.39 -3.01
C VAL A 58 9.91 -6.72 -4.39
N LEU A 59 9.30 -7.45 -5.33
CA LEU A 59 9.14 -7.03 -6.72
C LEU A 59 7.69 -6.68 -7.05
N MET A 60 6.73 -7.36 -6.42
CA MET A 60 5.31 -7.22 -6.72
C MET A 60 4.45 -7.60 -5.52
N LEU A 61 3.29 -6.96 -5.41
CA LEU A 61 2.30 -7.17 -4.37
C LEU A 61 0.92 -7.28 -5.00
N GLU A 62 0.17 -8.26 -4.53
CA GLU A 62 -1.26 -8.36 -4.74
C GLU A 62 -1.97 -7.54 -3.66
N VAL A 63 -2.97 -6.77 -4.03
CA VAL A 63 -3.85 -6.08 -3.09
C VAL A 63 -5.30 -6.33 -3.45
N ARG A 64 -6.16 -6.38 -2.43
CA ARG A 64 -7.59 -6.63 -2.57
C ARG A 64 -8.38 -5.92 -1.47
N PRO A 65 -9.66 -5.60 -1.67
CA PRO A 65 -10.53 -5.11 -0.61
C PRO A 65 -10.55 -6.07 0.59
N ASP A 66 -10.55 -5.51 1.79
CA ASP A 66 -10.80 -6.27 3.01
C ASP A 66 -12.32 -6.50 3.15
N LEU A 67 -12.70 -7.77 3.01
CA LEU A 67 -14.09 -8.20 3.07
C LEU A 67 -14.66 -8.15 4.49
N THR A 68 -13.82 -7.97 5.52
CA THR A 68 -14.26 -7.89 6.92
C THR A 68 -14.69 -6.49 7.33
N THR A 69 -14.20 -5.45 6.65
CA THR A 69 -14.53 -4.04 6.93
C THR A 69 -15.59 -3.46 6.00
N THR A 70 -15.98 -4.20 4.96
CA THR A 70 -16.85 -3.72 3.88
C THR A 70 -18.26 -4.29 4.07
N SER A 71 -19.07 -3.65 4.92
CA SER A 71 -20.46 -4.07 5.16
C SER A 71 -21.45 -3.70 4.05
N ASP A 72 -21.12 -2.81 3.10
CA ASP A 72 -22.15 -2.16 2.26
C ASP A 72 -21.86 -1.98 0.76
N SER A 73 -20.83 -2.63 0.17
CA SER A 73 -20.63 -2.56 -1.29
C SER A 73 -20.86 -3.91 -1.98
N PRO A 74 -21.94 -4.10 -2.75
CA PRO A 74 -22.36 -5.41 -3.29
C PRO A 74 -21.53 -5.94 -4.48
N ASN A 75 -20.39 -5.33 -4.85
CA ASN A 75 -19.71 -5.61 -6.12
C ASN A 75 -18.19 -5.88 -6.07
N THR A 76 -17.60 -6.08 -4.90
CA THR A 76 -16.11 -6.12 -4.77
C THR A 76 -15.50 -7.52 -4.66
N ILE A 77 -16.29 -8.59 -4.84
CA ILE A 77 -15.76 -9.95 -4.92
C ILE A 77 -14.96 -10.09 -6.23
N GLY A 78 -13.63 -10.12 -6.11
CA GLY A 78 -12.71 -10.39 -7.23
C GLY A 78 -11.85 -9.21 -7.69
N GLN A 79 -11.90 -8.05 -7.05
CA GLN A 79 -10.96 -6.96 -7.35
C GLN A 79 -9.59 -7.25 -6.75
N VAL A 80 -8.74 -7.83 -7.58
CA VAL A 80 -7.34 -8.10 -7.28
C VAL A 80 -6.49 -7.25 -8.20
N VAL A 81 -5.65 -6.39 -7.62
CA VAL A 81 -4.80 -5.48 -8.38
C VAL A 81 -3.33 -5.76 -8.06
N LEU A 82 -2.50 -5.77 -9.10
CA LEU A 82 -1.05 -5.73 -8.95
C LEU A 82 -0.61 -4.28 -8.77
N THR A 83 -0.01 -3.98 -7.63
CA THR A 83 0.40 -2.62 -7.32
C THR A 83 1.81 -2.33 -7.83
N ARG A 84 1.97 -1.19 -8.50
CA ARG A 84 3.27 -0.68 -8.92
C ARG A 84 4.05 -0.18 -7.70
N LEU A 85 5.23 -0.74 -7.50
CA LEU A 85 6.20 -0.23 -6.54
C LEU A 85 6.93 0.98 -7.12
N ILE A 86 7.15 1.99 -6.30
CA ILE A 86 7.77 3.26 -6.67
C ILE A 86 8.94 3.60 -5.75
N THR A 87 9.85 4.45 -6.23
CA THR A 87 10.99 4.95 -5.44
C THR A 87 10.57 6.10 -4.51
N ALA A 88 11.46 6.50 -3.61
CA ALA A 88 11.20 7.65 -2.75
C ALA A 88 11.03 8.95 -3.54
N GLU A 89 11.81 9.14 -4.60
CA GLU A 89 11.71 10.29 -5.51
C GLU A 89 10.34 10.34 -6.19
N GLN A 90 9.86 9.20 -6.68
CA GLN A 90 8.52 9.08 -7.27
C GLN A 90 7.40 9.30 -6.24
N VAL A 91 7.60 8.92 -4.99
CA VAL A 91 6.67 9.28 -3.90
C VAL A 91 6.63 10.80 -3.74
N LEU A 92 7.79 11.46 -3.63
CA LEU A 92 7.87 12.90 -3.47
C LEU A 92 7.24 13.66 -4.64
N GLU A 93 7.52 13.24 -5.87
CA GLU A 93 6.89 13.80 -7.08
C GLU A 93 5.37 13.70 -7.02
N ARG A 94 4.84 12.53 -6.64
CA ARG A 94 3.40 12.31 -6.53
C ARG A 94 2.78 13.16 -5.44
N LEU A 95 3.40 13.25 -4.26
CA LEU A 95 2.93 14.11 -3.16
C LEU A 95 2.97 15.59 -3.55
N ALA A 96 4.03 16.04 -4.21
CA ALA A 96 4.16 17.42 -4.68
C ALA A 96 3.08 17.77 -5.72
N SER A 97 2.72 16.83 -6.60
CA SER A 97 1.66 17.02 -7.60
C SER A 97 0.24 17.06 -7.00
N ALA A 98 0.05 16.50 -5.80
CA ALA A 98 -1.26 16.39 -5.15
C ALA A 98 -1.61 17.58 -4.23
N ALA A 99 -0.81 18.66 -4.26
CA ALA A 99 -0.95 19.81 -3.35
C ALA A 99 -1.03 19.37 -1.87
N THR A 100 -0.15 18.45 -1.47
CA THR A 100 -0.22 17.79 -0.16
C THR A 100 0.22 18.73 0.97
N GLU A 101 -0.55 18.79 2.05
CA GLU A 101 -0.18 19.45 3.31
C GLU A 101 0.08 18.41 4.40
N CYS A 102 1.19 18.56 5.13
CA CYS A 102 1.48 17.72 6.29
C CYS A 102 0.99 18.42 7.57
N GLN A 103 0.18 17.74 8.37
CA GLN A 103 -0.26 18.23 9.67
C GLN A 103 0.51 17.51 10.78
N ILE A 104 1.08 18.28 11.70
CA ILE A 104 1.72 17.76 12.90
C ILE A 104 0.67 17.82 14.02
N ASN A 105 0.23 16.65 14.48
CA ASN A 105 -0.55 16.57 15.72
C ASN A 105 0.43 16.67 16.89
N GLN A 106 0.50 17.83 17.53
CA GLN A 106 1.23 17.99 18.78
C GLN A 106 0.47 17.27 19.89
N SER A 107 0.69 15.96 20.02
CA SER A 107 0.36 15.22 21.22
C SER A 107 1.53 15.37 22.18
N LEU A 108 1.42 16.28 23.15
CA LEU A 108 2.32 16.37 24.31
C LEU A 108 2.12 15.18 25.24
#